data_AF-A0A1Y6JYJ6-F1
#
_entry.id   AF-A0A1Y6JYJ6-F1
#
_cell.length_a   1.000
_cell.length_b   1.000
_cell.length_c   1.000
_cell.angle_alpha   90.00
_cell.angle_beta   90.00
_cell.angle_gamma   90.00
#
_symmetry.space_group_name_H-M   'P 1'
#
loop_
_entity.id
_entity.type
_entity.pdbx_description
1 polymer ?
#
loop_
_entity_poly.entity_id
_entity_poly.type
_entity_poly.pdbx_seq_one_letter_code
_entity_poly.pdbx_strand_id
1 'polypeptide(L)'
;MLGVSSAFHIFARDAELNAHTNGNLAVQNLAGNVNFGTNIIEELLDKDISYIQNFTNLASSSFVSAGDTRENKVIFGEGITVDVSNPNRPKVNGIDIDHLVASEVYQDQNGQTYIDFDKEFEKLRNKNANFAAANSVRDYTAADFDDQNNRVIDVTDMTPDENGRIVLNLSPEVLQTSTPLTIKGLSPDADGNTVIINVDTGSDPDYSIKSQIKIIYSDGTDRNNQETEDFGDNHLLWNFIDRSATDQQYTGTIHVDATLQGSVLAPSATVEANQNLDGNIIADKVIVNSETHRWDLQDNKNPKPEPEPEPEPETPEPEPEPEPEAPEPETPEPEPEPEPEPENPEPETPEPEPETPEPETPGTESPEPESPEPETPVTEEPDVEEENSYAHHHQDDEIVEEFEEEIAADTTEAQREVTLEKLETAIAEAKAAHDTTLVAQLEAIEQQLLVAMGRSTSVGTGLPQTGEAHSSWAQLLGLSLAGSLLGGWLVRRKRQN
;
A
#
# COMPACT_ATOMS: atom_id res chain seq x y z
N MET A 1 5.07 9.24 -0.90
CA MET A 1 4.91 10.61 -0.32
C MET A 1 3.54 10.84 0.29
N LEU A 2 2.44 10.79 -0.49
CA LEU A 2 1.14 11.27 -0.02
C LEU A 2 0.46 10.36 1.02
N GLY A 3 0.78 9.06 1.02
CA GLY A 3 0.22 8.08 1.95
C GLY A 3 -0.77 7.19 1.20
N VAL A 4 -1.75 6.62 1.90
CA VAL A 4 -2.71 5.71 1.26
C VAL A 4 -3.48 6.38 0.11
N SER A 5 -3.65 7.70 0.18
CA SER A 5 -4.30 8.53 -0.85
C SER A 5 -3.60 8.61 -2.20
N SER A 6 -2.30 8.28 -2.33
CA SER A 6 -1.65 8.20 -3.66
C SER A 6 -2.03 6.94 -4.46
N ALA A 7 -2.65 5.94 -3.82
CA ALA A 7 -3.11 4.72 -4.49
C ALA A 7 -4.54 4.81 -5.06
N PHE A 8 -5.16 6.01 -5.01
CA PHE A 8 -6.54 6.24 -5.45
C PHE A 8 -6.63 7.43 -6.39
N HIS A 9 -7.38 7.28 -7.49
CA HIS A 9 -7.73 8.40 -8.38
C HIS A 9 -8.48 9.50 -7.64
N ILE A 10 -9.45 9.14 -6.79
CA ILE A 10 -10.16 10.08 -5.92
C ILE A 10 -10.05 9.63 -4.48
N PHE A 11 -9.50 10.48 -3.62
CA PHE A 11 -9.46 10.30 -2.17
C PHE A 11 -10.21 11.48 -1.52
N ALA A 12 -11.44 11.24 -1.07
CA ALA A 12 -12.34 12.31 -0.63
C ALA A 12 -13.20 11.89 0.58
N ARG A 13 -13.77 12.86 1.30
CA ARG A 13 -14.89 12.54 2.18
C ARG A 13 -16.16 12.42 1.35
N ASP A 14 -16.53 13.49 0.66
CA ASP A 14 -17.71 13.51 -0.21
C ASP A 14 -17.28 13.46 -1.68
N ALA A 15 -17.81 12.51 -2.46
CA ALA A 15 -17.58 12.40 -3.88
C ALA A 15 -18.90 12.37 -4.67
N GLU A 16 -19.02 13.23 -5.67
CA GLU A 16 -20.20 13.32 -6.55
C GLU A 16 -19.76 13.13 -8.00
N LEU A 17 -20.12 12.00 -8.61
CA LEU A 17 -19.66 11.62 -9.96
C LEU A 17 -20.80 11.79 -10.96
N ASN A 18 -20.71 12.85 -11.77
CA ASN A 18 -21.70 13.22 -12.80
C ASN A 18 -21.19 12.96 -14.24
N ALA A 19 -19.90 12.62 -14.40
CA ALA A 19 -19.23 12.36 -15.68
C ALA A 19 -18.14 11.27 -15.55
N HIS A 20 -17.61 10.81 -16.68
CA HIS A 20 -16.74 9.63 -16.77
C HIS A 20 -15.53 9.72 -15.84
N THR A 21 -15.34 8.70 -14.99
CA THR A 21 -14.30 8.68 -13.96
C THR A 21 -13.47 7.41 -14.12
N ASN A 22 -12.44 7.45 -14.99
CA ASN A 22 -11.55 6.33 -15.24
C ASN A 22 -10.53 6.18 -14.10
N GLY A 23 -10.99 5.71 -12.95
CA GLY A 23 -10.15 5.49 -11.78
C GLY A 23 -10.93 4.98 -10.57
N ASN A 24 -10.16 4.49 -9.59
CA ASN A 24 -10.65 3.97 -8.32
C ASN A 24 -10.90 5.06 -7.26
N LEU A 25 -11.69 4.71 -6.24
CA LEU A 25 -12.18 5.66 -5.24
C LEU A 25 -11.82 5.19 -3.82
N ALA A 26 -11.41 6.12 -2.96
CA ALA A 26 -11.46 5.99 -1.50
C ALA A 26 -12.34 7.13 -0.97
N VAL A 27 -13.60 6.81 -0.64
CA VAL A 27 -14.64 7.81 -0.37
C VAL A 27 -15.48 7.48 0.87
N GLN A 28 -15.65 8.47 1.76
CA GLN A 28 -16.49 8.34 2.95
C GLN A 28 -17.99 8.33 2.57
N ASN A 29 -18.38 9.16 1.61
CA ASN A 29 -19.75 9.31 1.09
C ASN A 29 -19.70 9.43 -0.45
N LEU A 30 -20.40 8.55 -1.16
CA LEU A 30 -20.46 8.56 -2.62
C LEU A 30 -21.86 8.89 -3.17
N ALA A 31 -21.91 9.76 -4.19
CA ALA A 31 -23.03 9.94 -5.11
C ALA A 31 -22.56 9.55 -6.52
N GLY A 32 -22.47 8.24 -6.77
CA GLY A 32 -22.01 7.66 -8.04
C GLY A 32 -23.15 7.63 -9.05
N ASN A 33 -23.40 8.75 -9.73
CA ASN A 33 -24.49 8.87 -10.71
C ASN A 33 -24.16 8.26 -12.08
N VAL A 34 -22.89 7.87 -12.28
CA VAL A 34 -22.33 7.23 -13.48
C VAL A 34 -21.36 6.12 -13.09
N ASN A 35 -20.88 5.35 -14.06
CA ASN A 35 -19.82 4.36 -13.84
C ASN A 35 -18.45 5.02 -13.59
N PHE A 36 -17.60 4.30 -12.86
CA PHE A 36 -16.22 4.64 -12.55
C PHE A 36 -15.40 3.35 -12.39
N GLY A 37 -14.08 3.46 -12.30
CA GLY A 37 -13.12 2.35 -12.16
C GLY A 37 -11.97 2.51 -13.15
N THR A 38 -10.81 1.89 -12.89
CA THR A 38 -9.65 2.02 -13.79
C THR A 38 -9.83 1.08 -14.99
N ASN A 39 -9.92 1.56 -16.23
CA ASN A 39 -9.99 0.70 -17.42
C ASN A 39 -8.74 -0.20 -17.56
N ILE A 40 -8.91 -1.37 -18.21
CA ILE A 40 -7.80 -2.24 -18.61
C ILE A 40 -7.42 -1.92 -20.06
N ILE A 41 -6.13 -1.66 -20.29
CA ILE A 41 -5.56 -1.24 -21.58
C ILE A 41 -4.42 -2.19 -21.97
N GLU A 42 -3.44 -2.37 -21.09
CA GLU A 42 -2.31 -3.28 -21.23
C GLU A 42 -2.15 -4.23 -20.02
N GLU A 43 -3.00 -4.08 -19.00
CA GLU A 43 -3.09 -4.89 -17.78
C GLU A 43 -1.83 -4.80 -16.90
N LEU A 44 -1.32 -3.57 -16.73
CA LEU A 44 -0.09 -3.26 -15.98
C LEU A 44 -0.29 -3.11 -14.46
N LEU A 45 -1.54 -3.10 -13.99
CA LEU A 45 -1.89 -2.99 -12.57
C LEU A 45 -2.33 -4.36 -12.04
N ASP A 46 -1.61 -4.91 -11.06
CA ASP A 46 -1.97 -6.20 -10.46
C ASP A 46 -3.32 -6.16 -9.71
N LYS A 47 -3.72 -4.98 -9.20
CA LYS A 47 -4.93 -4.82 -8.37
C LYS A 47 -5.54 -3.42 -8.47
N ASP A 48 -6.86 -3.34 -8.67
CA ASP A 48 -7.63 -2.09 -8.55
C ASP A 48 -8.43 -2.09 -7.24
N ILE A 49 -8.04 -1.23 -6.30
CA ILE A 49 -8.60 -1.17 -4.94
C ILE A 49 -9.60 -0.01 -4.85
N SER A 50 -10.82 -0.23 -4.37
CA SER A 50 -11.78 0.85 -4.07
C SER A 50 -12.42 0.68 -2.70
N TYR A 51 -12.57 1.78 -1.96
CA TYR A 51 -13.26 1.84 -0.67
C TYR A 51 -14.42 2.84 -0.71
N ILE A 52 -15.61 2.39 -0.35
CA ILE A 52 -16.83 3.19 -0.33
C ILE A 52 -17.52 2.96 1.02
N GLN A 53 -17.23 3.82 2.01
CA GLN A 53 -17.76 3.66 3.36
C GLN A 53 -19.28 3.86 3.39
N ASN A 54 -19.80 4.85 2.68
CA ASN A 54 -21.24 5.10 2.50
C ASN A 54 -21.53 5.53 1.05
N PHE A 55 -22.77 5.28 0.58
CA PHE A 55 -23.24 5.88 -0.67
C PHE A 55 -24.73 6.21 -0.65
N THR A 56 -25.10 7.23 -1.43
CA THR A 56 -26.49 7.62 -1.73
C THR A 56 -26.96 7.13 -3.10
N ASN A 57 -26.03 6.94 -4.03
CA ASN A 57 -26.26 6.35 -5.35
C ASN A 57 -25.00 5.61 -5.83
N LEU A 58 -25.18 4.54 -6.59
CA LEU A 58 -24.14 3.70 -7.18
C LEU A 58 -24.68 3.09 -8.47
N ALA A 59 -23.99 3.29 -9.60
CA ALA A 59 -24.37 2.69 -10.87
C ALA A 59 -24.12 1.17 -10.86
N SER A 60 -25.01 0.36 -11.45
CA SER A 60 -24.80 -1.09 -11.53
C SER A 60 -23.55 -1.46 -12.31
N SER A 61 -23.21 -0.68 -13.34
CA SER A 61 -22.01 -0.81 -14.17
C SER A 61 -20.79 -0.03 -13.64
N SER A 62 -20.75 0.31 -12.35
CA SER A 62 -19.53 0.76 -11.67
C SER A 62 -18.50 -0.37 -11.58
N PHE A 63 -17.24 0.02 -11.32
CA PHE A 63 -16.03 -0.81 -11.41
C PHE A 63 -15.75 -1.30 -12.84
N VAL A 64 -14.59 -1.91 -13.03
CA VAL A 64 -14.16 -2.57 -14.27
C VAL A 64 -13.81 -4.00 -13.89
N SER A 65 -14.31 -5.00 -14.64
CA SER A 65 -14.07 -6.41 -14.30
C SER A 65 -12.58 -6.76 -14.38
N ALA A 66 -12.15 -7.69 -13.51
CA ALA A 66 -10.84 -8.31 -13.53
C ALA A 66 -10.48 -8.91 -14.90
N GLY A 67 -9.17 -8.97 -15.18
CA GLY A 67 -8.61 -9.52 -16.41
C GLY A 67 -8.03 -10.93 -16.23
N ASP A 68 -6.95 -11.24 -16.96
CA ASP A 68 -6.23 -12.52 -16.85
C ASP A 68 -5.17 -12.51 -15.72
N THR A 69 -4.73 -11.32 -15.28
CA THR A 69 -3.72 -11.09 -14.23
C THR A 69 -4.10 -10.03 -13.19
N ARG A 70 -5.03 -9.12 -13.50
CA ARG A 70 -5.49 -8.04 -12.62
C ARG A 70 -6.75 -8.41 -11.86
N GLU A 71 -6.75 -8.26 -10.54
CA GLU A 71 -7.91 -8.43 -9.65
C GLU A 71 -8.53 -7.10 -9.20
N ASN A 72 -9.79 -7.11 -8.73
CA ASN A 72 -10.34 -5.99 -7.95
C ASN A 72 -10.39 -6.31 -6.44
N LYS A 73 -10.25 -5.27 -5.61
CA LYS A 73 -10.52 -5.31 -4.16
C LYS A 73 -11.48 -4.18 -3.81
N VAL A 74 -12.76 -4.46 -3.69
CA VAL A 74 -13.81 -3.47 -3.41
C VAL A 74 -14.34 -3.64 -2.00
N ILE A 75 -14.04 -2.68 -1.14
CA ILE A 75 -14.43 -2.65 0.27
C ILE A 75 -15.63 -1.70 0.44
N PHE A 76 -16.68 -2.16 1.12
CA PHE A 76 -17.82 -1.34 1.54
C PHE A 76 -17.83 -1.12 3.05
N GLY A 77 -18.45 -0.03 3.52
CA GLY A 77 -18.64 0.21 4.96
C GLY A 77 -19.68 -0.71 5.62
N GLU A 78 -19.56 -0.91 6.93
CA GLU A 78 -20.39 -1.84 7.73
C GLU A 78 -21.90 -1.54 7.64
N GLY A 79 -22.28 -0.27 7.44
CA GLY A 79 -23.66 0.16 7.27
C GLY A 79 -24.32 -0.20 5.92
N ILE A 80 -23.55 -0.75 4.97
CA ILE A 80 -24.03 -1.13 3.62
C ILE A 80 -24.54 -2.57 3.63
N THR A 81 -25.68 -2.85 3.00
CA THR A 81 -26.19 -4.22 2.86
C THR A 81 -25.53 -4.90 1.67
N VAL A 82 -24.74 -5.95 1.91
CA VAL A 82 -24.05 -6.73 0.88
C VAL A 82 -24.63 -8.15 0.79
N ASP A 83 -24.92 -8.61 -0.43
CA ASP A 83 -25.46 -9.93 -0.76
C ASP A 83 -24.59 -10.56 -1.86
N VAL A 84 -23.68 -11.45 -1.45
CA VAL A 84 -22.78 -12.23 -2.31
C VAL A 84 -23.34 -13.60 -2.69
N SER A 85 -24.64 -13.88 -2.44
CA SER A 85 -25.24 -15.20 -2.72
C SER A 85 -25.24 -15.60 -4.20
N ASN A 86 -25.05 -14.65 -5.11
CA ASN A 86 -24.70 -14.89 -6.49
C ASN A 86 -23.21 -14.61 -6.73
N PRO A 87 -22.36 -15.65 -6.93
CA PRO A 87 -20.92 -15.46 -6.98
C PRO A 87 -20.41 -14.65 -8.17
N ASN A 88 -21.22 -14.47 -9.23
CA ASN A 88 -20.80 -13.77 -10.46
C ASN A 88 -21.47 -12.39 -10.65
N ARG A 89 -22.25 -11.92 -9.68
CA ARG A 89 -22.95 -10.62 -9.71
C ARG A 89 -23.47 -10.29 -8.30
N PRO A 90 -22.63 -9.79 -7.39
CA PRO A 90 -23.00 -9.46 -6.02
C PRO A 90 -23.93 -8.25 -5.99
N LYS A 91 -24.63 -8.06 -4.87
CA LYS A 91 -25.67 -7.03 -4.73
C LYS A 91 -25.41 -6.15 -3.51
N VAL A 92 -25.44 -4.84 -3.70
CA VAL A 92 -25.04 -3.83 -2.72
C VAL A 92 -26.17 -2.81 -2.56
N ASN A 93 -26.70 -2.67 -1.34
CA ASN A 93 -27.95 -1.94 -1.01
C ASN A 93 -29.13 -2.26 -1.95
N GLY A 94 -29.23 -3.50 -2.43
CA GLY A 94 -30.27 -3.96 -3.36
C GLY A 94 -29.96 -3.75 -4.85
N ILE A 95 -28.84 -3.10 -5.18
CA ILE A 95 -28.35 -2.88 -6.55
C ILE A 95 -27.43 -4.03 -6.92
N ASP A 96 -27.76 -4.81 -7.95
CA ASP A 96 -26.81 -5.79 -8.49
C ASP A 96 -25.64 -5.04 -9.16
N ILE A 97 -24.39 -5.43 -8.90
CA ILE A 97 -23.20 -4.85 -9.52
C ILE A 97 -22.74 -5.75 -10.67
N ASP A 98 -22.68 -5.18 -11.88
CA ASP A 98 -22.53 -5.90 -13.15
C ASP A 98 -21.08 -6.33 -13.45
N HIS A 99 -20.08 -5.69 -12.83
CA HIS A 99 -18.66 -5.88 -13.14
C HIS A 99 -17.84 -6.58 -12.05
N LEU A 100 -18.45 -6.95 -10.91
CA LEU A 100 -17.76 -7.63 -9.81
C LEU A 100 -18.20 -9.10 -9.66
N VAL A 101 -17.31 -9.92 -9.11
CA VAL A 101 -17.60 -11.25 -8.55
C VAL A 101 -17.56 -11.20 -7.01
N ALA A 102 -18.14 -12.21 -6.35
CA ALA A 102 -18.26 -12.23 -4.89
C ALA A 102 -16.91 -12.21 -4.14
N SER A 103 -15.84 -12.77 -4.72
CA SER A 103 -14.50 -12.78 -4.13
C SER A 103 -13.77 -11.43 -4.20
N GLU A 104 -14.26 -10.49 -5.00
CA GLU A 104 -13.71 -9.12 -5.07
C GLU A 104 -14.37 -8.17 -4.05
N VAL A 105 -15.38 -8.63 -3.31
CA VAL A 105 -16.20 -7.82 -2.40
C VAL A 105 -15.84 -8.10 -0.94
N TYR A 106 -15.47 -7.04 -0.25
CA TYR A 106 -15.03 -6.99 1.14
C TYR A 106 -15.93 -6.03 1.94
N GLN A 107 -15.93 -6.12 3.26
CA GLN A 107 -16.68 -5.18 4.09
C GLN A 107 -15.97 -4.89 5.42
N ASP A 108 -16.00 -3.61 5.82
CA ASP A 108 -15.75 -3.15 7.19
C ASP A 108 -16.67 -3.92 8.16
N GLN A 109 -16.14 -4.35 9.30
CA GLN A 109 -16.85 -5.15 10.32
C GLN A 109 -16.38 -4.80 11.73
N ASN A 110 -17.21 -5.07 12.72
CA ASN A 110 -16.92 -4.88 14.15
C ASN A 110 -16.53 -3.43 14.49
N GLY A 111 -17.08 -2.46 13.77
CA GLY A 111 -16.72 -1.04 13.89
C GLY A 111 -15.34 -0.65 13.34
N GLN A 112 -14.56 -1.59 12.79
CA GLN A 112 -13.27 -1.31 12.15
C GLN A 112 -13.47 -0.83 10.70
N THR A 113 -12.68 0.16 10.29
CA THR A 113 -12.79 0.82 8.97
C THR A 113 -11.51 0.66 8.16
N TYR A 114 -11.61 0.22 6.90
CA TYR A 114 -10.44 0.05 6.02
C TYR A 114 -9.61 1.33 5.82
N ILE A 115 -10.25 2.50 5.85
CA ILE A 115 -9.56 3.80 5.86
C ILE A 115 -10.20 4.72 6.90
N ASP A 116 -9.43 5.09 7.92
CA ASP A 116 -9.77 6.15 8.85
C ASP A 116 -9.58 7.53 8.17
N PHE A 117 -10.67 8.06 7.63
CA PHE A 117 -10.68 9.37 6.97
C PHE A 117 -10.38 10.55 7.91
N ASP A 118 -10.48 10.41 9.24
CA ASP A 118 -10.12 11.48 10.16
C ASP A 118 -8.60 11.54 10.34
N LYS A 119 -7.96 10.40 10.62
CA LYS A 119 -6.49 10.28 10.71
C LYS A 119 -5.81 10.59 9.38
N GLU A 120 -6.32 10.10 8.25
CA GLU A 120 -5.69 10.35 6.95
C GLU A 120 -5.85 11.80 6.49
N PHE A 121 -7.02 12.44 6.67
CA PHE A 121 -7.13 13.86 6.34
C PHE A 121 -6.32 14.75 7.29
N GLU A 122 -6.12 14.37 8.56
CA GLU A 122 -5.15 15.07 9.42
C GLU A 122 -3.71 14.96 8.88
N LYS A 123 -3.26 13.75 8.51
CA LYS A 123 -1.95 13.55 7.85
C LYS A 123 -1.83 14.38 6.57
N LEU A 124 -2.89 14.49 5.77
CA LEU A 124 -2.89 15.22 4.50
C LEU A 124 -2.88 16.74 4.68
N ARG A 125 -3.66 17.30 5.62
CA ARG A 125 -3.59 18.73 5.99
C ARG A 125 -2.19 19.11 6.47
N ASN A 126 -1.58 18.27 7.33
CA ASN A 126 -0.21 18.45 7.78
C ASN A 126 0.81 18.40 6.62
N LYS A 127 0.67 17.48 5.66
CA LYS A 127 1.52 17.43 4.45
C LYS A 127 1.36 18.69 3.58
N ASN A 128 0.12 19.11 3.32
CA ASN A 128 -0.21 20.32 2.56
C ASN A 128 0.43 21.59 3.15
N ALA A 129 0.32 21.79 4.46
CA ALA A 129 0.97 22.90 5.17
C ALA A 129 2.50 22.80 5.19
N ASN A 130 3.06 21.58 5.31
CA ASN A 130 4.50 21.35 5.30
C ASN A 130 5.13 21.61 3.92
N PHE A 131 4.46 21.25 2.81
CA PHE A 131 4.92 21.60 1.47
C PHE A 131 4.87 23.12 1.22
N ALA A 132 3.84 23.79 1.74
CA ALA A 132 3.70 25.25 1.66
C ALA A 132 4.75 26.03 2.47
N ALA A 133 5.21 25.45 3.58
CA ALA A 133 6.29 25.98 4.40
C ALA A 133 7.71 25.59 3.92
N ALA A 134 7.83 24.72 2.91
CA ALA A 134 9.13 24.27 2.39
C ALA A 134 9.83 25.36 1.57
N ASN A 135 11.16 25.28 1.48
CA ASN A 135 11.96 26.24 0.74
C ASN A 135 11.71 26.11 -0.78
N SER A 136 10.95 27.05 -1.33
CA SER A 136 10.74 27.20 -2.77
C SER A 136 12.04 27.49 -3.51
N VAL A 137 12.30 26.73 -4.57
CA VAL A 137 13.41 26.95 -5.52
C VAL A 137 13.15 28.19 -6.36
N ARG A 138 11.88 28.46 -6.70
CA ARG A 138 11.45 29.70 -7.37
C ARG A 138 9.96 29.99 -7.15
N ASP A 139 9.70 31.25 -6.82
CA ASP A 139 8.35 31.82 -6.78
C ASP A 139 8.00 32.41 -8.16
N TYR A 140 6.77 32.20 -8.62
CA TYR A 140 6.24 32.65 -9.90
C TYR A 140 5.00 33.54 -9.73
N THR A 141 5.00 34.66 -10.45
CA THR A 141 3.91 35.65 -10.55
C THR A 141 3.45 35.78 -12.01
N ALA A 142 2.35 36.49 -12.29
CA ALA A 142 2.01 36.85 -13.68
C ALA A 142 3.11 37.67 -14.38
N ALA A 143 3.99 38.36 -13.63
CA ALA A 143 5.08 39.16 -14.18
C ALA A 143 6.29 38.33 -14.64
N ASP A 144 6.37 37.04 -14.31
CA ASP A 144 7.43 36.13 -14.77
C ASP A 144 7.22 35.65 -16.23
N PHE A 145 6.09 36.01 -16.85
CA PHE A 145 5.66 35.51 -18.16
C PHE A 145 5.49 36.65 -19.17
N ASP A 146 6.60 37.08 -19.79
CA ASP A 146 6.63 38.16 -20.81
C ASP A 146 5.68 37.89 -22.00
N ASP A 147 5.63 36.64 -22.50
CA ASP A 147 4.63 36.22 -23.49
C ASP A 147 3.55 35.37 -22.83
N GLN A 148 2.41 36.02 -22.55
CA GLN A 148 1.24 35.40 -21.95
C GLN A 148 0.62 34.26 -22.79
N ASN A 149 1.02 34.08 -24.05
CA ASN A 149 0.55 32.97 -24.91
C ASN A 149 1.49 31.75 -24.85
N ASN A 150 2.73 31.92 -24.39
CA ASN A 150 3.79 30.91 -24.40
C ASN A 150 4.44 30.83 -23.01
N ARG A 151 3.62 30.58 -21.98
CA ARG A 151 4.02 30.59 -20.57
C ARG A 151 4.63 29.24 -20.18
N VAL A 152 5.83 29.25 -19.61
CA VAL A 152 6.58 28.03 -19.27
C VAL A 152 7.20 28.13 -17.88
N ILE A 153 6.94 27.12 -17.05
CA ILE A 153 7.73 26.81 -15.85
C ILE A 153 8.68 25.68 -16.27
N ASP A 154 9.96 26.00 -16.42
CA ASP A 154 10.99 25.06 -16.86
C ASP A 154 11.82 24.61 -15.64
N VAL A 155 11.67 23.34 -15.25
CA VAL A 155 12.35 22.73 -14.10
C VAL A 155 13.62 21.97 -14.48
N THR A 156 13.97 21.91 -15.76
CA THR A 156 15.05 21.02 -16.27
C THR A 156 16.39 21.19 -15.55
N ASP A 157 16.76 22.43 -15.21
CA ASP A 157 18.01 22.78 -14.52
C ASP A 157 17.82 23.06 -13.00
N MET A 158 16.66 22.74 -12.43
CA MET A 158 16.37 22.99 -11.01
C MET A 158 16.92 21.87 -10.13
N THR A 159 17.62 22.23 -9.06
CA THR A 159 18.14 21.28 -8.08
C THR A 159 17.04 20.85 -7.12
N PRO A 160 16.75 19.53 -6.97
CA PRO A 160 15.85 19.03 -5.94
C PRO A 160 16.45 19.16 -4.53
N ASP A 161 15.60 19.04 -3.51
CA ASP A 161 16.03 18.85 -2.13
C ASP A 161 16.54 17.43 -1.85
N GLU A 162 16.96 17.17 -0.60
CA GLU A 162 17.46 15.87 -0.14
C GLU A 162 16.44 14.71 -0.22
N ASN A 163 15.16 15.02 -0.51
CA ASN A 163 14.08 14.04 -0.68
C ASN A 163 13.65 13.90 -2.15
N GLY A 164 14.41 14.46 -3.10
CA GLY A 164 14.09 14.41 -4.53
C GLY A 164 12.99 15.38 -4.96
N ARG A 165 12.71 16.44 -4.18
CA ARG A 165 11.57 17.35 -4.42
C ARG A 165 12.03 18.70 -4.97
N ILE A 166 11.36 19.19 -6.01
CA ILE A 166 11.51 20.56 -6.52
C ILE A 166 10.26 21.34 -6.08
N VAL A 167 10.37 22.12 -5.00
CA VAL A 167 9.26 22.95 -4.50
C VAL A 167 9.24 24.29 -5.22
N LEU A 168 8.06 24.72 -5.67
CA LEU A 168 7.80 26.00 -6.32
C LEU A 168 6.60 26.68 -5.66
N ASN A 169 6.55 28.01 -5.70
CA ASN A 169 5.35 28.76 -5.31
C ASN A 169 4.74 29.46 -6.52
N LEU A 170 3.41 29.49 -6.59
CA LEU A 170 2.64 30.08 -7.67
C LEU A 170 1.62 31.07 -7.11
N SER A 171 1.63 32.30 -7.65
CA SER A 171 0.71 33.36 -7.25
C SER A 171 -0.70 33.12 -7.83
N PRO A 172 -1.77 33.58 -7.16
CA PRO A 172 -3.15 33.19 -7.48
C PRO A 172 -3.53 33.43 -8.94
N GLU A 173 -3.08 34.55 -9.51
CA GLU A 173 -3.48 35.00 -10.84
C GLU A 173 -2.94 34.12 -11.99
N VAL A 174 -1.91 33.30 -11.75
CA VAL A 174 -1.22 32.58 -12.84
C VAL A 174 -2.13 31.51 -13.46
N LEU A 175 -2.82 30.70 -12.65
CA LEU A 175 -3.77 29.70 -13.16
C LEU A 175 -5.14 30.29 -13.55
N GLN A 176 -5.48 31.48 -13.07
CA GLN A 176 -6.77 32.13 -13.36
C GLN A 176 -6.85 32.74 -14.78
N THR A 177 -5.76 32.70 -15.57
CA THR A 177 -5.71 33.18 -16.97
C THR A 177 -6.10 32.09 -17.97
N SER A 178 -6.75 32.46 -19.08
CA SER A 178 -7.27 31.53 -20.09
C SER A 178 -6.28 31.09 -21.18
N THR A 179 -4.99 31.34 -21.00
CA THR A 179 -3.93 30.84 -21.91
C THR A 179 -3.24 29.62 -21.30
N PRO A 180 -2.60 28.74 -22.09
CA PRO A 180 -1.90 27.59 -21.54
C PRO A 180 -0.76 27.97 -20.58
N LEU A 181 -0.42 27.05 -19.69
CA LEU A 181 0.80 27.04 -18.88
C LEU A 181 1.51 25.71 -19.10
N THR A 182 2.75 25.74 -19.57
CA THR A 182 3.55 24.54 -19.79
C THR A 182 4.47 24.29 -18.60
N ILE A 183 4.40 23.10 -18.01
CA ILE A 183 5.42 22.56 -17.12
C ILE A 183 6.41 21.78 -17.99
N LYS A 184 7.68 22.16 -17.98
CA LYS A 184 8.73 21.56 -18.82
C LYS A 184 9.84 20.98 -17.96
N GLY A 185 10.32 19.78 -18.30
CA GLY A 185 11.49 19.16 -17.68
C GLY A 185 11.18 18.15 -16.58
N LEU A 186 9.93 17.69 -16.47
CA LEU A 186 9.60 16.52 -15.63
C LEU A 186 10.33 15.27 -16.15
N SER A 187 10.58 14.29 -15.28
CA SER A 187 11.04 12.97 -15.71
C SER A 187 9.91 12.23 -16.43
N PRO A 188 10.20 11.44 -17.49
CA PRO A 188 9.33 10.37 -17.96
C PRO A 188 9.59 9.03 -17.26
N ASP A 189 10.72 8.91 -16.55
CA ASP A 189 11.18 7.70 -15.85
C ASP A 189 10.79 7.76 -14.36
N ALA A 190 10.31 6.63 -13.81
CA ALA A 190 9.67 6.54 -12.49
C ALA A 190 10.55 6.88 -11.27
N ASP A 191 11.88 6.95 -11.41
CA ASP A 191 12.81 7.52 -10.41
C ASP A 191 12.98 9.05 -10.56
N GLY A 192 11.96 9.71 -11.11
CA GLY A 192 11.91 11.14 -11.33
C GLY A 192 11.71 11.98 -10.07
N ASN A 193 12.31 13.17 -10.07
CA ASN A 193 12.16 14.15 -8.99
C ASN A 193 10.75 14.76 -9.00
N THR A 194 10.04 14.70 -7.86
CA THR A 194 8.69 15.26 -7.73
C THR A 194 8.72 16.78 -7.72
N VAL A 195 8.00 17.40 -8.64
CA VAL A 195 7.73 18.84 -8.63
C VAL A 195 6.47 19.11 -7.81
N ILE A 196 6.59 19.93 -6.77
CA ILE A 196 5.48 20.37 -5.92
C ILE A 196 5.25 21.86 -6.15
N ILE A 197 4.10 22.21 -6.74
CA ILE A 197 3.71 23.60 -6.99
C ILE A 197 2.69 24.02 -5.93
N ASN A 198 3.14 24.82 -4.96
CA ASN A 198 2.27 25.47 -3.98
C ASN A 198 1.48 26.59 -4.66
N VAL A 199 0.18 26.39 -4.85
CA VAL A 199 -0.72 27.41 -5.40
C VAL A 199 -1.38 28.16 -4.26
N ASP A 200 -0.99 29.41 -4.05
CA ASP A 200 -1.73 30.33 -3.19
C ASP A 200 -3.03 30.73 -3.90
N THR A 201 -4.18 30.49 -3.27
CA THR A 201 -5.48 30.90 -3.81
C THR A 201 -5.78 32.37 -3.53
N GLY A 202 -4.99 33.05 -2.69
CA GLY A 202 -5.18 34.46 -2.36
C GLY A 202 -6.49 34.75 -1.60
N SER A 203 -7.02 33.75 -0.90
CA SER A 203 -8.31 33.79 -0.19
C SER A 203 -9.54 34.01 -1.09
N ASP A 204 -9.42 33.69 -2.38
CA ASP A 204 -10.54 33.65 -3.31
C ASP A 204 -11.46 32.46 -2.96
N PRO A 205 -12.74 32.66 -2.54
CA PRO A 205 -13.60 31.54 -2.14
C PRO A 205 -13.97 30.60 -3.30
N ASP A 206 -13.84 31.05 -4.55
CA ASP A 206 -14.26 30.35 -5.77
C ASP A 206 -13.11 30.29 -6.80
N TYR A 207 -11.94 29.80 -6.33
CA TYR A 207 -10.68 29.82 -7.07
C TYR A 207 -10.75 28.97 -8.35
N SER A 208 -10.80 29.62 -9.51
CA SER A 208 -11.09 28.95 -10.79
C SER A 208 -9.87 28.89 -11.72
N ILE A 209 -9.33 27.68 -11.91
CA ILE A 209 -8.22 27.31 -12.81
C ILE A 209 -8.71 27.37 -14.25
N LYS A 210 -8.25 28.36 -15.01
CA LYS A 210 -8.63 28.60 -16.42
C LYS A 210 -7.49 28.36 -17.40
N SER A 211 -6.29 28.10 -16.89
CA SER A 211 -5.11 27.78 -17.67
C SER A 211 -5.09 26.30 -18.02
N GLN A 212 -5.09 25.96 -19.31
CA GLN A 212 -4.76 24.60 -19.74
C GLN A 212 -3.32 24.29 -19.31
N ILE A 213 -3.13 23.27 -18.48
CA ILE A 213 -1.81 22.72 -18.19
C ILE A 213 -1.35 21.88 -19.39
N LYS A 214 -0.05 21.92 -19.63
CA LYS A 214 0.67 21.06 -20.59
C LYS A 214 1.95 20.57 -19.96
N ILE A 215 2.33 19.33 -20.24
CA ILE A 215 3.59 18.75 -19.78
C ILE A 215 4.49 18.44 -20.97
N ILE A 216 5.74 18.91 -20.89
CA ILE A 216 6.85 18.51 -21.78
C ILE A 216 7.91 17.85 -20.91
N TYR A 217 8.23 16.57 -21.16
CA TYR A 217 9.24 15.83 -20.40
C TYR A 217 10.68 16.31 -20.71
N SER A 218 11.62 15.89 -19.87
CA SER A 218 13.05 16.20 -20.00
C SER A 218 13.68 15.68 -21.30
N ASP A 219 13.12 14.63 -21.89
CA ASP A 219 13.50 14.10 -23.22
C ASP A 219 12.94 14.91 -24.40
N GLY A 220 11.96 15.79 -24.14
CA GLY A 220 11.29 16.64 -25.12
C GLY A 220 9.98 16.09 -25.69
N THR A 221 9.39 15.02 -25.12
CA THR A 221 8.06 14.52 -25.49
C THR A 221 6.91 15.24 -24.77
N ASP A 222 5.72 15.27 -25.37
CA ASP A 222 4.50 15.89 -24.81
C ASP A 222 3.59 14.83 -24.15
N ARG A 223 3.19 15.03 -22.88
CA ARG A 223 2.11 14.23 -22.27
C ARG A 223 0.75 14.84 -22.63
N ASN A 224 -0.06 14.10 -23.37
CA ASN A 224 -1.45 14.47 -23.66
C ASN A 224 -2.39 13.85 -22.61
N ASN A 225 -3.65 14.29 -22.61
CA ASN A 225 -4.69 13.77 -21.72
C ASN A 225 -5.09 12.35 -22.16
N GLN A 226 -4.97 11.34 -21.30
CA GLN A 226 -5.24 9.93 -21.65
C GLN A 226 -5.56 9.04 -20.43
N GLU A 227 -6.31 7.97 -20.66
CA GLU A 227 -6.36 6.82 -19.75
C GLU A 227 -5.01 6.10 -19.75
N THR A 228 -4.58 5.58 -18.59
CA THR A 228 -3.32 4.83 -18.47
C THR A 228 -3.38 3.83 -17.30
N GLU A 229 -2.57 2.78 -17.39
CA GLU A 229 -2.27 1.85 -16.29
C GLU A 229 -0.79 1.93 -15.87
N ASP A 230 0.07 2.56 -16.69
CA ASP A 230 1.39 3.02 -16.26
C ASP A 230 1.25 4.42 -15.65
N PHE A 231 1.79 4.59 -14.44
CA PHE A 231 1.80 5.85 -13.69
C PHE A 231 3.21 6.42 -13.51
N GLY A 232 4.24 5.74 -14.03
CA GLY A 232 5.65 6.07 -13.86
C GLY A 232 6.03 7.49 -14.26
N ASP A 233 5.28 8.13 -15.16
CA ASP A 233 5.55 9.47 -15.67
C ASP A 233 4.89 10.61 -14.84
N ASN A 234 4.10 10.32 -13.79
CA ASN A 234 3.52 11.38 -12.94
C ASN A 234 4.45 11.79 -11.78
N HIS A 235 5.10 12.94 -11.94
CA HIS A 235 5.88 13.60 -10.90
C HIS A 235 5.40 15.02 -10.56
N LEU A 236 4.14 15.37 -10.84
CA LEU A 236 3.62 16.73 -10.65
C LEU A 236 2.52 16.78 -9.59
N LEU A 237 2.73 17.54 -8.52
CA LEU A 237 1.77 17.78 -7.45
C LEU A 237 1.39 19.26 -7.35
N TRP A 238 0.11 19.56 -7.52
CA TRP A 238 -0.50 20.85 -7.26
C TRP A 238 -1.01 20.90 -5.82
N ASN A 239 -0.34 21.69 -4.96
CA ASN A 239 -0.65 21.81 -3.54
C ASN A 239 -1.36 23.14 -3.27
N PHE A 240 -2.68 23.12 -3.02
CA PHE A 240 -3.49 24.34 -2.89
C PHE A 240 -3.57 24.83 -1.44
N ILE A 241 -3.35 26.13 -1.23
CA ILE A 241 -3.25 26.76 0.09
C ILE A 241 -3.85 28.16 0.10
N ASP A 242 -4.21 28.63 1.30
CA ASP A 242 -4.49 30.05 1.56
C ASP A 242 -3.36 30.61 2.43
N ARG A 243 -2.51 31.48 1.90
CA ARG A 243 -1.38 32.06 2.66
C ARG A 243 -1.78 33.08 3.73
N SER A 244 -3.04 33.47 3.81
CA SER A 244 -3.58 34.28 4.92
C SER A 244 -4.08 33.42 6.10
N ALA A 245 -4.41 32.14 5.85
CA ALA A 245 -4.88 31.21 6.87
C ALA A 245 -3.73 30.76 7.78
N THR A 246 -3.98 30.67 9.09
CA THR A 246 -2.95 30.35 10.09
C THR A 246 -2.44 28.92 10.05
N ASP A 247 -3.21 28.02 9.45
CA ASP A 247 -2.92 26.61 9.15
C ASP A 247 -2.62 26.37 7.65
N GLN A 248 -2.54 27.47 6.87
CA GLN A 248 -2.42 27.50 5.41
C GLN A 248 -3.55 26.78 4.64
N GLN A 249 -4.63 26.37 5.31
CA GLN A 249 -5.68 25.55 4.69
C GLN A 249 -6.59 26.38 3.79
N TYR A 250 -6.65 26.00 2.52
CA TYR A 250 -7.72 26.49 1.64
C TYR A 250 -9.01 25.71 1.90
N THR A 251 -10.11 26.45 2.11
CA THR A 251 -11.44 25.89 2.45
C THR A 251 -12.56 26.32 1.49
N GLY A 252 -12.18 26.91 0.34
CA GLY A 252 -13.12 27.31 -0.71
C GLY A 252 -13.33 26.23 -1.78
N THR A 253 -13.79 26.66 -2.95
CA THR A 253 -14.03 25.80 -4.11
C THR A 253 -12.96 26.02 -5.18
N ILE A 254 -12.29 24.95 -5.59
CA ILE A 254 -11.37 24.93 -6.73
C ILE A 254 -12.15 24.49 -7.97
N HIS A 255 -12.43 25.40 -8.89
CA HIS A 255 -13.07 25.04 -10.17
C HIS A 255 -12.01 24.77 -11.25
N VAL A 256 -11.99 23.55 -11.79
CA VAL A 256 -11.07 23.13 -12.84
C VAL A 256 -11.72 23.40 -14.20
N ASP A 257 -11.73 24.68 -14.61
CA ASP A 257 -12.39 25.19 -15.83
C ASP A 257 -11.53 25.04 -17.11
N ALA A 258 -10.37 24.38 -17.01
CA ALA A 258 -9.48 24.04 -18.12
C ALA A 258 -8.74 22.72 -17.84
N THR A 259 -8.24 22.04 -18.88
CA THR A 259 -7.54 20.76 -18.73
C THR A 259 -6.37 20.86 -17.74
N LEU A 260 -6.36 19.97 -16.74
CA LEU A 260 -5.35 19.90 -15.69
C LEU A 260 -4.62 18.56 -15.76
N GLN A 261 -3.30 18.59 -15.58
CA GLN A 261 -2.44 17.40 -15.56
C GLN A 261 -1.56 17.46 -14.31
N GLY A 262 -1.40 16.32 -13.64
CA GLY A 262 -0.70 16.19 -12.37
C GLY A 262 -1.67 16.17 -11.19
N SER A 263 -1.29 15.50 -10.11
CA SER A 263 -2.15 15.23 -8.97
C SER A 263 -2.43 16.48 -8.14
N VAL A 264 -3.59 16.51 -7.48
CA VAL A 264 -4.12 17.65 -6.71
C VAL A 264 -4.21 17.29 -5.23
N LEU A 265 -3.64 18.15 -4.38
CA LEU A 265 -3.77 18.10 -2.92
C LEU A 265 -4.41 19.40 -2.41
N ALA A 266 -5.67 19.30 -1.99
CA ALA A 266 -6.48 20.38 -1.43
C ALA A 266 -7.35 19.86 -0.26
N PRO A 267 -6.75 19.32 0.82
CA PRO A 267 -7.40 18.42 1.79
C PRO A 267 -8.39 19.09 2.76
N SER A 268 -8.74 20.35 2.53
CA SER A 268 -9.77 21.07 3.29
C SER A 268 -10.79 21.79 2.37
N ALA A 269 -10.70 21.57 1.05
CA ALA A 269 -11.45 22.30 0.03
C ALA A 269 -12.44 21.41 -0.74
N THR A 270 -13.33 22.04 -1.52
CA THR A 270 -14.06 21.35 -2.60
C THR A 270 -13.28 21.48 -3.90
N VAL A 271 -13.18 20.41 -4.69
CA VAL A 271 -12.64 20.42 -6.07
C VAL A 271 -13.75 20.07 -7.06
N GLU A 272 -14.03 20.96 -8.02
CA GLU A 272 -14.96 20.72 -9.13
C GLU A 272 -14.18 20.46 -10.43
N ALA A 273 -14.14 19.21 -10.89
CA ALA A 273 -13.58 18.84 -12.19
C ALA A 273 -14.55 19.20 -13.32
N ASN A 274 -14.53 20.46 -13.75
CA ASN A 274 -15.38 21.01 -14.82
C ASN A 274 -14.82 20.78 -16.24
N GLN A 275 -13.57 20.36 -16.36
CA GLN A 275 -12.86 19.93 -17.58
C GLN A 275 -11.96 18.72 -17.26
N ASN A 276 -11.33 18.13 -18.27
CA ASN A 276 -10.48 16.95 -18.11
C ASN A 276 -9.36 17.13 -17.06
N LEU A 277 -9.20 16.11 -16.20
CA LEU A 277 -8.15 16.04 -15.18
C LEU A 277 -7.49 14.65 -15.20
N ASP A 278 -6.18 14.61 -15.50
CA ASP A 278 -5.31 13.44 -15.36
C ASP A 278 -4.46 13.60 -14.08
N GLY A 279 -4.68 12.77 -13.06
CA GLY A 279 -3.98 12.85 -11.76
C GLY A 279 -4.86 12.42 -10.58
N ASN A 280 -4.26 12.12 -9.42
CA ASN A 280 -5.03 11.92 -8.17
C ASN A 280 -5.76 13.21 -7.80
N ILE A 281 -6.96 13.10 -7.22
CA ILE A 281 -7.76 14.21 -6.69
C ILE A 281 -7.98 13.97 -5.19
N ILE A 282 -7.24 14.71 -4.35
CA ILE A 282 -7.27 14.58 -2.90
C ILE A 282 -7.86 15.87 -2.30
N ALA A 283 -9.13 15.84 -1.91
CA ALA A 283 -9.86 17.00 -1.40
C ALA A 283 -10.96 16.58 -0.40
N ASP A 284 -11.45 17.52 0.41
CA ASP A 284 -12.53 17.23 1.38
C ASP A 284 -13.81 16.82 0.64
N LYS A 285 -14.20 17.59 -0.40
CA LYS A 285 -15.21 17.18 -1.40
C LYS A 285 -14.62 17.18 -2.82
N VAL A 286 -15.01 16.19 -3.62
CA VAL A 286 -14.76 16.15 -5.08
C VAL A 286 -16.09 16.08 -5.85
N ILE A 287 -16.23 16.88 -6.91
CA ILE A 287 -17.37 16.87 -7.84
C ILE A 287 -16.83 16.70 -9.25
N VAL A 288 -17.22 15.62 -9.93
CA VAL A 288 -16.75 15.28 -11.28
C VAL A 288 -17.84 15.60 -12.30
N ASN A 289 -17.71 16.77 -12.94
CA ASN A 289 -18.65 17.29 -13.96
C ASN A 289 -18.15 17.09 -15.40
N SER A 290 -16.90 16.66 -15.57
CA SER A 290 -16.25 16.30 -16.83
C SER A 290 -15.46 15.00 -16.67
N GLU A 291 -14.84 14.53 -17.74
CA GLU A 291 -14.06 13.30 -17.74
C GLU A 291 -12.79 13.41 -16.87
N THR A 292 -12.42 12.37 -16.13
CA THR A 292 -11.17 12.33 -15.35
C THR A 292 -10.50 10.97 -15.44
N HIS A 293 -9.17 10.92 -15.37
CA HIS A 293 -8.39 9.69 -15.47
C HIS A 293 -7.37 9.57 -14.35
N ARG A 294 -7.23 8.34 -13.83
CA ARG A 294 -6.20 7.96 -12.88
C ARG A 294 -4.82 8.13 -13.47
N TRP A 295 -3.95 8.77 -12.68
CA TRP A 295 -2.54 8.92 -12.98
C TRP A 295 -1.84 9.13 -11.63
N ASP A 296 -1.40 8.05 -10.98
CA ASP A 296 -0.97 8.11 -9.57
C ASP A 296 0.39 8.79 -9.39
N LEU A 297 0.51 9.70 -8.42
CA LEU A 297 1.73 10.47 -8.18
C LEU A 297 2.87 9.57 -7.67
N GLN A 298 3.96 9.52 -8.44
CA GLN A 298 5.20 8.86 -8.07
C GLN A 298 6.16 9.84 -7.37
N ASP A 299 6.70 9.43 -6.23
CA ASP A 299 7.81 10.12 -5.57
C ASP A 299 9.10 9.30 -5.58
N ASN A 300 10.22 10.02 -5.65
CA ASN A 300 11.58 9.47 -5.77
C ASN A 300 12.11 8.78 -4.49
N LYS A 301 11.22 8.10 -3.77
CA LYS A 301 11.50 7.22 -2.66
C LYS A 301 11.07 5.82 -3.02
N ASN A 302 11.89 5.19 -3.86
CA ASN A 302 12.26 3.81 -3.57
C ASN A 302 12.78 3.81 -2.11
N PRO A 303 12.07 3.18 -1.15
CA PRO A 303 12.51 3.19 0.23
C PRO A 303 13.80 2.38 0.30
N LYS A 304 14.93 3.10 0.43
CA LYS A 304 16.12 2.47 1.02
C LYS A 304 15.64 1.91 2.36
N PRO A 305 15.74 0.58 2.60
CA PRO A 305 15.20 -0.01 3.82
C PRO A 305 15.75 0.76 5.00
N GLU A 306 14.87 1.11 5.94
CA GLU A 306 15.32 1.62 7.22
C GLU A 306 16.28 0.57 7.79
N PRO A 307 17.45 0.98 8.32
CA PRO A 307 18.34 0.00 8.92
C PRO A 307 17.56 -0.73 10.00
N GLU A 308 17.55 -2.06 9.92
CA GLU A 308 17.02 -2.92 10.98
C GLU A 308 17.54 -2.40 12.33
N PRO A 309 16.69 -2.32 13.37
CA PRO A 309 17.12 -1.79 14.65
C PRO A 309 18.37 -2.54 15.11
N GLU A 310 19.47 -1.82 15.37
CA GLU A 310 20.71 -2.45 15.84
C GLU A 310 20.36 -3.28 17.08
N PRO A 311 20.63 -4.60 17.10
CA PRO A 311 20.13 -5.48 18.14
C PRO A 311 20.60 -4.99 19.51
N GLU A 312 19.68 -4.94 20.48
CA GLU A 312 20.02 -4.49 21.82
C GLU A 312 21.19 -5.32 22.37
N PRO A 313 22.17 -4.68 23.02
CA PRO A 313 23.40 -5.36 23.40
C PRO A 313 23.13 -6.46 24.43
N GLU A 314 23.20 -7.71 23.97
CA GLU A 314 22.99 -8.92 24.77
C GLU A 314 23.67 -8.81 26.14
N THR A 315 22.89 -8.96 27.21
CA THR A 315 23.45 -9.03 28.57
C THR A 315 24.27 -10.31 28.69
N PRO A 316 25.59 -10.23 28.99
CA PRO A 316 26.46 -11.40 28.94
C PRO A 316 26.05 -12.46 29.95
N GLU A 317 25.91 -13.70 29.48
CA GLU A 317 25.63 -14.86 30.32
C GLU A 317 26.72 -15.08 31.39
N PRO A 318 26.36 -15.60 32.58
CA PRO A 318 27.33 -15.91 33.63
C PRO A 318 28.20 -17.13 33.26
N GLU A 319 29.53 -16.98 33.39
CA GLU A 319 30.49 -18.07 33.15
C GLU A 319 30.20 -19.30 34.07
N PRO A 320 30.20 -20.54 33.53
CA PRO A 320 29.99 -21.75 34.33
C PRO A 320 31.23 -22.14 35.17
N GLU A 321 31.01 -22.71 36.36
CA GLU A 321 32.09 -23.22 37.21
C GLU A 321 32.74 -24.51 36.62
N PRO A 322 34.07 -24.71 36.77
CA PRO A 322 34.77 -25.83 36.14
C PRO A 322 34.67 -27.15 36.95
N GLU A 323 34.31 -28.24 36.28
CA GLU A 323 34.39 -29.61 36.81
C GLU A 323 35.82 -30.21 36.75
N PRO A 324 36.17 -31.19 37.61
CA PRO A 324 37.55 -31.68 37.77
C PRO A 324 37.95 -32.81 36.79
N GLU A 325 39.19 -32.74 36.29
CA GLU A 325 39.80 -33.73 35.39
C GLU A 325 40.00 -35.13 36.02
N ALA A 326 39.97 -36.17 35.19
CA ALA A 326 40.33 -37.56 35.53
C ALA A 326 41.41 -38.11 34.55
N PRO A 327 42.37 -38.93 35.01
CA PRO A 327 43.57 -39.25 34.23
C PRO A 327 43.45 -40.46 33.28
N GLU A 328 44.23 -40.41 32.20
CA GLU A 328 44.37 -41.46 31.18
C GLU A 328 45.22 -42.68 31.63
N PRO A 329 44.97 -43.87 31.05
CA PRO A 329 45.91 -45.00 31.03
C PRO A 329 46.41 -45.34 29.60
N GLU A 330 47.68 -45.74 29.49
CA GLU A 330 48.37 -46.01 28.21
C GLU A 330 48.09 -47.39 27.55
N THR A 331 48.60 -47.53 26.33
CA THR A 331 48.65 -48.68 25.38
C THR A 331 49.58 -49.83 25.87
N PRO A 332 49.92 -50.92 25.13
CA PRO A 332 49.68 -51.27 23.70
C PRO A 332 49.42 -52.76 23.36
N GLU A 333 49.27 -53.08 22.06
CA GLU A 333 49.74 -54.35 21.44
C GLU A 333 50.33 -54.08 20.02
N PRO A 334 51.41 -54.78 19.59
CA PRO A 334 52.00 -54.62 18.25
C PRO A 334 52.06 -55.89 17.37
N GLU A 335 51.93 -55.69 16.04
CA GLU A 335 52.65 -56.43 14.95
C GLU A 335 52.44 -57.96 14.76
N PRO A 336 52.91 -58.56 13.64
CA PRO A 336 52.76 -58.17 12.23
C PRO A 336 52.12 -59.36 11.42
N GLU A 337 52.13 -59.49 10.08
CA GLU A 337 53.24 -59.65 9.11
C GLU A 337 52.84 -59.21 7.67
N PRO A 338 53.82 -58.96 6.76
CA PRO A 338 53.59 -58.47 5.39
C PRO A 338 53.59 -59.65 4.37
N GLU A 339 53.94 -59.62 3.07
CA GLU A 339 54.85 -58.79 2.24
C GLU A 339 54.59 -59.09 0.71
N PRO A 340 55.45 -58.74 -0.28
CA PRO A 340 55.20 -57.66 -1.24
C PRO A 340 55.07 -58.12 -2.72
N GLU A 341 55.09 -57.20 -3.69
CA GLU A 341 56.19 -57.08 -4.69
C GLU A 341 56.08 -55.76 -5.51
N PRO A 342 57.16 -55.27 -6.19
CA PRO A 342 57.42 -53.83 -6.27
C PRO A 342 57.37 -53.14 -7.65
N GLU A 343 57.04 -51.84 -7.59
CA GLU A 343 57.66 -50.62 -8.18
C GLU A 343 58.34 -50.60 -9.58
N ASN A 344 58.17 -49.43 -10.23
CA ASN A 344 58.94 -48.94 -11.38
C ASN A 344 59.00 -47.39 -11.29
N PRO A 345 60.05 -46.68 -11.75
CA PRO A 345 60.46 -45.39 -11.16
C PRO A 345 59.85 -44.10 -11.76
N GLU A 346 60.16 -43.00 -11.06
CA GLU A 346 59.65 -41.60 -11.14
C GLU A 346 60.20 -40.77 -12.34
N PRO A 347 59.80 -39.48 -12.50
CA PRO A 347 60.48 -38.41 -11.75
C PRO A 347 59.61 -37.22 -11.25
N GLU A 348 59.93 -36.77 -10.02
CA GLU A 348 59.94 -35.38 -9.47
C GLU A 348 58.80 -34.37 -9.81
N THR A 349 57.88 -34.20 -8.83
CA THR A 349 57.51 -32.96 -8.06
C THR A 349 57.57 -31.54 -8.69
N PRO A 350 56.80 -30.52 -8.21
CA PRO A 350 55.67 -30.47 -7.25
C PRO A 350 54.44 -29.68 -7.85
N GLU A 351 53.40 -29.11 -7.20
CA GLU A 351 52.84 -28.95 -5.83
C GLU A 351 51.29 -28.63 -5.96
N PRO A 352 50.44 -28.70 -4.91
CA PRO A 352 48.95 -28.65 -5.03
C PRO A 352 48.27 -27.30 -4.65
N GLU A 353 46.98 -26.98 -4.89
CA GLU A 353 45.69 -27.72 -5.12
C GLU A 353 44.77 -27.99 -3.87
N PRO A 354 43.42 -28.16 -4.01
CA PRO A 354 42.43 -27.54 -3.08
C PRO A 354 41.17 -28.40 -2.69
N GLU A 355 40.11 -27.72 -2.21
CA GLU A 355 38.63 -28.05 -2.30
C GLU A 355 37.93 -29.14 -1.42
N THR A 356 36.58 -29.17 -1.53
CA THR A 356 35.48 -29.68 -0.64
C THR A 356 34.95 -31.09 -1.06
N PRO A 357 33.69 -31.62 -0.81
CA PRO A 357 32.53 -31.36 0.10
C PRO A 357 31.95 -32.65 0.84
N GLU A 358 30.61 -32.79 1.08
CA GLU A 358 29.89 -33.71 2.04
C GLU A 358 29.08 -34.89 1.35
N PRO A 359 27.87 -35.48 1.74
CA PRO A 359 26.89 -35.41 2.90
C PRO A 359 26.15 -36.76 3.37
N GLU A 360 25.00 -36.67 4.09
CA GLU A 360 23.75 -37.56 4.14
C GLU A 360 23.51 -38.85 5.04
N THR A 361 22.52 -38.75 5.98
CA THR A 361 21.37 -39.65 6.46
C THR A 361 21.50 -41.18 6.79
N PRO A 362 20.48 -42.00 7.29
CA PRO A 362 19.06 -41.79 7.76
C PRO A 362 18.50 -42.59 9.03
N GLY A 363 17.29 -42.26 9.57
CA GLY A 363 16.32 -43.14 10.33
C GLY A 363 16.10 -42.92 11.87
N THR A 364 15.10 -43.48 12.62
CA THR A 364 13.78 -44.17 12.35
C THR A 364 12.92 -44.50 13.64
N GLU A 365 11.58 -44.72 13.49
CA GLU A 365 10.51 -45.27 14.42
C GLU A 365 9.90 -44.41 15.58
N SER A 366 8.58 -44.56 15.86
CA SER A 366 7.77 -43.78 16.87
C SER A 366 6.33 -44.33 17.13
N PRO A 367 5.72 -44.18 18.35
CA PRO A 367 4.29 -44.46 18.67
C PRO A 367 3.48 -43.38 19.48
N GLU A 368 2.17 -43.61 19.69
CA GLU A 368 1.09 -42.77 20.31
C GLU A 368 0.82 -43.12 21.83
N PRO A 369 -0.30 -42.78 22.57
CA PRO A 369 -1.56 -42.04 22.25
C PRO A 369 -2.31 -41.18 23.37
N GLU A 370 -3.49 -40.65 22.99
CA GLU A 370 -4.76 -40.40 23.78
C GLU A 370 -5.00 -39.11 24.64
N SER A 371 -6.31 -38.83 24.89
CA SER A 371 -6.99 -37.55 25.28
C SER A 371 -7.92 -37.73 26.55
N PRO A 372 -8.97 -36.93 26.92
CA PRO A 372 -9.51 -35.61 26.46
C PRO A 372 -9.96 -34.62 27.61
N GLU A 373 -10.67 -33.52 27.24
CA GLU A 373 -11.87 -32.81 27.83
C GLU A 373 -12.32 -33.03 29.32
N PRO A 374 -13.12 -32.14 30.01
CA PRO A 374 -14.05 -31.10 29.47
C PRO A 374 -14.27 -29.75 30.26
N GLU A 375 -14.93 -28.80 29.58
CA GLU A 375 -16.00 -27.84 30.01
C GLU A 375 -15.95 -27.00 31.33
N THR A 376 -15.97 -25.66 31.16
CA THR A 376 -16.91 -24.59 31.67
C THR A 376 -17.67 -24.74 33.02
N PRO A 377 -18.09 -23.67 33.77
CA PRO A 377 -18.54 -22.35 33.24
C PRO A 377 -18.40 -21.04 34.10
N VAL A 378 -18.39 -19.88 33.41
CA VAL A 378 -19.26 -18.66 33.56
C VAL A 378 -19.63 -18.20 35.01
N THR A 379 -19.40 -16.95 35.50
CA THR A 379 -20.08 -15.68 35.11
C THR A 379 -19.52 -14.42 35.87
N GLU A 380 -19.78 -13.22 35.31
CA GLU A 380 -19.89 -11.85 35.90
C GLU A 380 -18.65 -10.99 36.30
N GLU A 381 -18.49 -9.90 35.53
CA GLU A 381 -17.93 -8.54 35.80
C GLU A 381 -18.55 -7.81 37.04
N PRO A 382 -18.10 -6.60 37.50
CA PRO A 382 -17.35 -5.56 36.75
C PRO A 382 -16.26 -4.70 37.47
N ASP A 383 -15.65 -3.82 36.65
CA ASP A 383 -15.21 -2.42 36.90
C ASP A 383 -13.87 -2.05 37.59
N VAL A 384 -12.97 -1.49 36.76
CA VAL A 384 -12.11 -0.29 36.96
C VAL A 384 -10.91 -0.32 37.92
N GLU A 385 -9.69 -0.19 37.37
CA GLU A 385 -8.82 0.99 37.58
C GLU A 385 -7.77 1.17 36.44
N GLU A 386 -7.53 2.41 36.00
CA GLU A 386 -6.83 2.78 34.76
C GLU A 386 -5.40 3.32 35.02
N GLU A 387 -4.41 2.46 35.29
CA GLU A 387 -3.01 2.91 35.46
C GLU A 387 -1.93 1.84 35.10
N ASN A 388 -2.05 1.14 33.95
CA ASN A 388 -1.02 0.16 33.54
C ASN A 388 -0.82 -0.09 32.02
N SER A 389 -1.48 0.65 31.12
CA SER A 389 -1.66 0.25 29.69
C SER A 389 -0.37 0.08 28.86
N TYR A 390 0.69 0.87 29.10
CA TYR A 390 1.94 0.79 28.32
C TYR A 390 2.77 -0.49 28.56
N ALA A 391 2.46 -1.28 29.59
CA ALA A 391 3.11 -2.56 29.84
C ALA A 391 2.32 -3.76 29.28
N HIS A 392 1.02 -3.59 29.01
CA HIS A 392 0.17 -4.66 28.49
C HIS A 392 0.28 -4.79 26.96
N HIS A 393 0.17 -3.69 26.20
CA HIS A 393 0.16 -3.75 24.72
C HIS A 393 1.36 -4.49 24.10
N HIS A 394 2.56 -4.37 24.68
CA HIS A 394 3.72 -5.13 24.20
C HIS A 394 3.60 -6.66 24.36
N GLN A 395 2.79 -7.13 25.31
CA GLN A 395 2.48 -8.54 25.53
C GLN A 395 1.21 -8.96 24.79
N ASP A 396 0.25 -8.05 24.60
CA ASP A 396 -0.94 -8.27 23.79
C ASP A 396 -0.54 -8.47 22.30
N ASP A 397 0.36 -7.64 21.77
CA ASP A 397 0.90 -7.75 20.40
C ASP A 397 1.75 -9.03 20.22
N GLU A 398 2.59 -9.39 21.21
CA GLU A 398 3.44 -10.61 21.20
C GLU A 398 2.60 -11.90 21.08
N ILE A 399 1.44 -11.95 21.75
CA ILE A 399 0.50 -13.08 21.67
C ILE A 399 -0.16 -13.16 20.29
N VAL A 400 -0.50 -12.01 19.69
CA VAL A 400 -1.10 -11.96 18.34
C VAL A 400 -0.10 -12.44 17.28
N GLU A 401 1.16 -12.01 17.36
CA GLU A 401 2.22 -12.45 16.45
C GLU A 401 2.52 -13.97 16.59
N GLU A 402 2.53 -14.53 17.81
CA GLU A 402 2.69 -15.99 18.02
C GLU A 402 1.59 -16.79 17.28
N PHE A 403 0.33 -16.33 17.33
CA PHE A 403 -0.78 -17.00 16.62
C PHE A 403 -0.71 -16.84 15.10
N GLU A 404 -0.28 -15.68 14.57
CA GLU A 404 -0.09 -15.51 13.13
C GLU A 404 1.06 -16.39 12.58
N GLU A 405 2.17 -16.53 13.33
CA GLU A 405 3.25 -17.45 12.95
C GLU A 405 2.83 -18.94 13.03
N GLU A 406 2.10 -19.36 14.07
CA GLU A 406 1.68 -20.77 14.19
C GLU A 406 0.69 -21.16 13.08
N ILE A 407 -0.26 -20.28 12.74
CA ILE A 407 -1.18 -20.50 11.61
C ILE A 407 -0.43 -20.54 10.27
N ALA A 408 0.65 -19.77 10.10
CA ALA A 408 1.50 -19.83 8.92
C ALA A 408 2.31 -21.15 8.84
N ALA A 409 2.68 -21.74 9.98
CA ALA A 409 3.33 -23.06 10.07
C ALA A 409 2.37 -24.26 9.86
N ASP A 410 1.05 -24.02 9.89
CA ASP A 410 0.04 -25.06 9.91
C ASP A 410 -0.29 -25.67 8.54
N THR A 411 0.49 -26.69 8.17
CA THR A 411 0.34 -27.42 6.90
C THR A 411 -0.78 -28.48 6.87
N THR A 412 -1.38 -28.84 8.02
CA THR A 412 -2.38 -29.91 8.11
C THR A 412 -3.61 -29.52 8.95
N GLU A 413 -4.76 -30.14 8.66
CA GLU A 413 -6.03 -29.88 9.39
C GLU A 413 -5.92 -30.18 10.89
N ALA A 414 -5.15 -31.20 11.28
CA ALA A 414 -4.96 -31.58 12.67
C ALA A 414 -4.07 -30.59 13.47
N GLN A 415 -3.14 -29.88 12.82
CA GLN A 415 -2.45 -28.78 13.47
C GLN A 415 -3.41 -27.61 13.69
N ARG A 416 -4.21 -27.26 12.67
CA ARG A 416 -5.20 -26.17 12.76
C ARG A 416 -6.27 -26.40 13.83
N GLU A 417 -6.59 -27.65 14.16
CA GLU A 417 -7.42 -27.98 15.32
C GLU A 417 -6.75 -27.61 16.66
N VAL A 418 -5.44 -27.86 16.81
CA VAL A 418 -4.67 -27.49 18.02
C VAL A 418 -4.51 -25.97 18.13
N THR A 419 -4.19 -25.31 17.03
CA THR A 419 -4.03 -23.84 16.98
C THR A 419 -5.36 -23.13 17.25
N LEU A 420 -6.49 -23.72 16.81
CA LEU A 420 -7.83 -23.24 17.16
C LEU A 420 -8.14 -23.42 18.65
N GLU A 421 -7.81 -24.56 19.26
CA GLU A 421 -8.03 -24.79 20.71
C GLU A 421 -7.17 -23.85 21.58
N LYS A 422 -5.92 -23.60 21.18
CA LYS A 422 -5.06 -22.57 21.80
C LYS A 422 -5.69 -21.18 21.67
N LEU A 423 -6.22 -20.83 20.49
CA LEU A 423 -6.78 -19.52 20.19
C LEU A 423 -8.10 -19.27 20.92
N GLU A 424 -9.01 -20.26 20.96
CA GLU A 424 -10.21 -20.25 21.81
C GLU A 424 -9.85 -20.05 23.29
N THR A 425 -8.73 -20.64 23.75
CA THR A 425 -8.22 -20.45 25.11
C THR A 425 -7.73 -19.01 25.34
N ALA A 426 -6.90 -18.46 24.44
CA ALA A 426 -6.42 -17.08 24.55
C ALA A 426 -7.57 -16.05 24.48
N ILE A 427 -8.58 -16.28 23.63
CA ILE A 427 -9.82 -15.51 23.59
C ILE A 427 -10.56 -15.57 24.94
N ALA A 428 -10.63 -16.74 25.59
CA ALA A 428 -11.28 -16.90 26.89
C ALA A 428 -10.50 -16.20 28.02
N GLU A 429 -9.16 -16.22 27.98
CA GLU A 429 -8.32 -15.52 28.94
C GLU A 429 -8.38 -14.00 28.76
N ALA A 430 -8.35 -13.49 27.52
CA ALA A 430 -8.53 -12.06 27.22
C ALA A 430 -9.96 -11.57 27.62
N LYS A 431 -10.99 -12.40 27.42
CA LYS A 431 -12.36 -12.13 27.93
C LYS A 431 -12.43 -12.07 29.46
N ALA A 432 -11.64 -12.88 30.16
CA ALA A 432 -11.51 -12.80 31.62
C ALA A 432 -10.64 -11.62 32.08
N ALA A 433 -9.69 -11.20 31.25
CA ALA A 433 -8.94 -9.94 31.32
C ALA A 433 -9.83 -8.67 31.25
N HIS A 434 -11.00 -8.78 30.62
CA HIS A 434 -11.80 -7.68 30.08
C HIS A 434 -11.09 -6.86 28.99
N ASP A 435 -10.08 -7.43 28.32
CA ASP A 435 -9.42 -6.76 27.21
C ASP A 435 -10.22 -6.91 25.92
N THR A 436 -11.06 -5.91 25.65
CA THR A 436 -11.92 -5.88 24.46
C THR A 436 -11.17 -5.69 23.15
N THR A 437 -9.87 -5.36 23.18
CA THR A 437 -9.04 -5.17 21.97
C THR A 437 -8.41 -6.49 21.57
N LEU A 438 -7.69 -7.14 22.50
CA LEU A 438 -7.06 -8.44 22.28
C LEU A 438 -8.10 -9.51 21.94
N VAL A 439 -9.29 -9.48 22.59
CA VAL A 439 -10.42 -10.34 22.22
C VAL A 439 -10.83 -10.17 20.76
N ALA A 440 -10.92 -8.93 20.26
CA ALA A 440 -11.33 -8.65 18.89
C ALA A 440 -10.26 -9.05 17.87
N GLN A 441 -8.97 -8.93 18.21
CA GLN A 441 -7.86 -9.42 17.40
C GLN A 441 -7.90 -10.95 17.28
N LEU A 442 -7.96 -11.65 18.41
CA LEU A 442 -7.94 -13.12 18.44
C LEU A 442 -9.21 -13.75 17.83
N GLU A 443 -10.40 -13.17 18.05
CA GLU A 443 -11.65 -13.61 17.38
C GLU A 443 -11.59 -13.44 15.85
N ALA A 444 -10.87 -12.43 15.34
CA ALA A 444 -10.68 -12.26 13.89
C ALA A 444 -9.77 -13.37 13.31
N ILE A 445 -8.71 -13.74 14.04
CA ILE A 445 -7.82 -14.86 13.69
C ILE A 445 -8.59 -16.20 13.73
N GLU A 446 -9.47 -16.40 14.71
CA GLU A 446 -10.32 -17.59 14.86
C GLU A 446 -11.17 -17.82 13.60
N GLN A 447 -11.80 -16.75 13.09
CA GLN A 447 -12.60 -16.84 11.86
C GLN A 447 -11.74 -17.13 10.61
N GLN A 448 -10.51 -16.61 10.52
CA GLN A 448 -9.59 -16.97 9.43
C GLN A 448 -9.25 -18.47 9.46
N LEU A 449 -8.95 -19.01 10.65
CA LEU A 449 -8.60 -20.41 10.84
C LEU A 449 -9.78 -21.34 10.53
N LEU A 450 -10.99 -21.02 11.02
CA LEU A 450 -12.23 -21.75 10.71
C LEU A 450 -12.58 -21.74 9.21
N VAL A 451 -12.25 -20.67 8.49
CA VAL A 451 -12.35 -20.59 7.02
C VAL A 451 -11.29 -21.47 6.34
N ALA A 452 -10.03 -21.44 6.81
CA ALA A 452 -8.94 -22.29 6.32
C ALA A 452 -9.15 -23.79 6.58
N MET A 453 -10.04 -24.14 7.52
CA MET A 453 -10.52 -25.51 7.78
C MET A 453 -11.84 -25.84 7.06
N GLY A 454 -12.49 -24.87 6.42
CA GLY A 454 -13.75 -25.04 5.68
C GLY A 454 -14.98 -25.34 6.56
N ARG A 455 -14.96 -24.97 7.85
CA ARG A 455 -15.94 -25.39 8.86
C ARG A 455 -17.10 -24.39 9.11
N SER A 456 -17.13 -23.25 8.43
CA SER A 456 -18.16 -22.22 8.65
C SER A 456 -19.57 -22.68 8.27
N THR A 457 -20.50 -22.69 9.23
CA THR A 457 -21.90 -23.13 9.02
C THR A 457 -22.97 -22.19 9.61
N SER A 458 -23.08 -20.94 9.15
CA SER A 458 -24.40 -20.36 8.77
C SER A 458 -24.38 -18.92 8.26
N VAL A 459 -25.09 -18.69 7.15
CA VAL A 459 -25.96 -17.53 6.84
C VAL A 459 -25.63 -16.19 7.54
N GLY A 460 -24.84 -15.34 6.87
CA GLY A 460 -24.98 -13.87 7.00
C GLY A 460 -23.71 -13.05 7.10
N THR A 461 -22.61 -13.60 7.61
CA THR A 461 -21.38 -12.85 7.98
C THR A 461 -20.12 -13.34 7.25
N GLY A 462 -20.29 -13.90 6.05
CA GLY A 462 -19.22 -14.50 5.26
C GLY A 462 -18.59 -13.55 4.25
N LEU A 463 -18.11 -12.38 4.68
CA LEU A 463 -17.25 -11.51 3.89
C LEU A 463 -15.87 -11.42 4.56
N PRO A 464 -14.77 -11.48 3.81
CA PRO A 464 -13.43 -11.32 4.36
C PRO A 464 -13.32 -9.99 5.10
N GLN A 465 -12.97 -10.06 6.38
CA GLN A 465 -12.64 -8.89 7.18
C GLN A 465 -11.38 -8.22 6.62
N THR A 466 -11.27 -6.91 6.85
CA THR A 466 -10.16 -6.08 6.36
C THR A 466 -8.90 -6.25 7.23
N GLY A 467 -8.40 -7.49 7.27
CA GLY A 467 -7.19 -7.92 7.96
C GLY A 467 -5.96 -8.00 7.04
N GLU A 468 -5.68 -6.93 6.30
CA GLU A 468 -4.28 -6.61 6.00
C GLU A 468 -3.77 -5.86 7.23
N ALA A 469 -2.90 -6.49 8.02
CA ALA A 469 -2.31 -5.87 9.20
C ALA A 469 -1.62 -4.54 8.85
N HIS A 470 -1.41 -3.67 9.83
CA HIS A 470 -0.75 -2.37 9.60
C HIS A 470 0.78 -2.46 9.32
N SER A 471 1.27 -3.64 8.95
CA SER A 471 2.64 -3.91 8.52
C SER A 471 2.91 -3.36 7.10
N SER A 472 3.75 -2.32 7.05
CA SER A 472 4.66 -1.98 5.94
C SER A 472 4.13 -1.87 4.49
N TRP A 473 2.81 -1.75 4.23
CA TRP A 473 2.23 -1.65 2.88
C TRP A 473 2.88 -0.61 1.94
N ALA A 474 3.52 0.42 2.51
CA ALA A 474 4.32 1.42 1.80
C ALA A 474 5.53 0.86 1.01
N GLN A 475 5.90 -0.42 1.17
CA GLN A 475 7.00 -1.07 0.44
C GLN A 475 6.56 -1.92 -0.77
N LEU A 476 5.29 -2.33 -0.85
CA LEU A 476 4.81 -3.26 -1.89
C LEU A 476 4.26 -2.60 -3.16
N LEU A 477 3.91 -1.32 -3.13
CA LEU A 477 3.47 -0.57 -4.32
C LEU A 477 4.61 -0.22 -5.30
N GLY A 478 5.84 -0.70 -5.07
CA GLY A 478 7.02 -0.40 -5.90
C GLY A 478 7.62 -1.58 -6.67
N LEU A 479 6.95 -2.75 -6.73
CA LEU A 479 7.61 -4.03 -7.11
C LEU A 479 6.85 -4.93 -8.11
N SER A 480 6.33 -4.40 -9.22
CA SER A 480 5.87 -5.26 -10.36
C SER A 480 6.34 -4.88 -11.77
N LEU A 481 6.89 -3.68 -12.03
CA LEU A 481 7.34 -3.25 -13.38
C LEU A 481 8.84 -3.48 -13.70
N ALA A 482 9.37 -4.65 -13.33
CA ALA A 482 10.77 -5.05 -13.63
C ALA A 482 10.93 -6.44 -14.28
N GLY A 483 9.87 -6.98 -14.93
CA GLY A 483 9.75 -8.41 -15.21
C GLY A 483 10.20 -9.00 -16.56
N SER A 484 10.43 -8.22 -17.64
CA SER A 484 10.42 -8.81 -19.01
C SER A 484 11.43 -8.31 -20.06
N LEU A 485 12.24 -7.27 -19.80
CA LEU A 485 13.01 -6.57 -20.86
C LEU A 485 14.38 -7.16 -21.28
N LEU A 486 14.69 -8.43 -20.95
CA LEU A 486 15.93 -9.09 -21.41
C LEU A 486 15.74 -10.12 -22.56
N GLY A 487 14.50 -10.40 -22.99
CA GLY A 487 14.23 -11.36 -24.08
C GLY A 487 14.31 -10.79 -25.52
N GLY A 488 14.08 -9.49 -25.71
CA GLY A 488 13.67 -8.96 -27.02
C GLY A 488 14.77 -8.65 -28.06
N TRP A 489 16.02 -8.42 -27.64
CA TRP A 489 16.97 -7.65 -28.46
C TRP A 489 17.67 -8.42 -29.60
N LEU A 490 17.67 -9.76 -29.57
CA LEU A 490 18.53 -10.57 -30.46
C LEU A 490 17.92 -10.99 -31.82
N VAL A 491 16.62 -10.82 -32.05
CA VAL A 491 15.95 -11.39 -33.24
C VAL A 491 15.98 -10.47 -34.48
N ARG A 492 16.04 -9.13 -34.31
CA ARG A 492 15.69 -8.18 -35.38
C ARG A 492 16.79 -7.83 -36.39
N ARG A 493 17.83 -8.67 -36.57
CA ARG A 493 18.98 -8.41 -37.47
C ARG A 493 19.23 -9.43 -38.60
N LYS A 494 18.24 -10.26 -38.95
CA LYS A 494 18.28 -11.14 -40.15
C LYS A 494 16.97 -11.12 -40.95
N ARG A 495 16.65 -10.01 -41.65
CA ARG A 495 15.67 -9.98 -42.77
C ARG A 495 15.69 -8.69 -43.62
N GLN A 496 16.86 -8.29 -44.13
CA GLN A 496 16.95 -7.49 -45.35
C GLN A 496 18.09 -8.01 -46.24
N ASN A 497 17.69 -8.57 -47.37
CA ASN A 497 18.45 -8.92 -48.59
C ASN A 497 17.43 -8.84 -49.73
#